data_AF-A0A183TIA4-F1
#
_entry.id   AF-A0A183TIA4-F1
#
_cell.length_a   1.000
_cell.length_b   1.000
_cell.length_c   1.000
_cell.angle_alpha   90.00
_cell.angle_beta   90.00
_cell.angle_gamma   90.00
#
_symmetry.space_group_name_H-M   'P 1'
#
loop_
_entity.id
_entity.type
_entity.pdbx_description
1 polymer ?
#
loop_
_entity_poly.entity_id
_entity_poly.type
_entity_poly.pdbx_seq_one_letter_code
_entity_poly.pdbx_strand_id
1 'polypeptide(L)'
;MFFVVFPLCNHNLADFGRVTEWQTKCAALERELDRSRTQKQKAETPKPDAFTAGEEDSTARRLQFELVRLNTELAKTRDQLVVTERRLDQALRARARYKELWGRALNEVARLKQEAEANTRQALQRREAEVESWRQRFLRQDDGVNTAHASASAAPQRPPSGEVGQSCSLSQLRSELERLQALQSNRDGEVTAGPSNQTGRLQPNSVNQTQLARLLEERGALLTSGVYEEDDQLILDLDQEIRRLTGQLKPPSPPITA
;
A
#
# COMPACT_ATOMS: atom_id res chain seq x y z
N MET A 1 131.71 56.87 -45.87
CA MET A 1 131.53 55.56 -46.55
C MET A 1 131.67 54.50 -45.47
N PHE A 2 130.74 53.61 -45.14
CA PHE A 2 129.44 53.22 -45.71
C PHE A 2 128.59 52.69 -44.55
N PHE A 3 127.28 52.98 -44.59
CA PHE A 3 126.25 52.32 -43.81
C PHE A 3 126.08 50.88 -44.31
N VAL A 4 125.96 49.90 -43.41
CA VAL A 4 125.32 48.61 -43.73
C VAL A 4 124.19 48.39 -42.74
N VAL A 5 122.99 48.68 -43.21
CA VAL A 5 121.70 48.25 -42.63
C VAL A 5 121.42 46.88 -43.22
N PHE A 6 121.17 45.89 -42.36
CA PHE A 6 120.53 44.63 -42.74
C PHE A 6 119.24 44.44 -41.93
N PRO A 7 118.21 43.81 -42.52
CA PRO A 7 116.83 44.22 -42.37
C PRO A 7 116.08 43.41 -41.30
N LEU A 8 115.23 44.12 -40.57
CA LEU A 8 114.13 43.57 -39.79
C LEU A 8 112.88 43.45 -40.68
N CYS A 9 112.08 42.42 -40.40
CA CYS A 9 110.68 42.23 -40.80
C CYS A 9 110.37 41.73 -42.23
N ASN A 10 110.16 40.41 -42.37
CA ASN A 10 109.41 39.83 -43.50
C ASN A 10 108.54 38.60 -43.12
N HIS A 11 108.10 38.49 -41.86
CA HIS A 11 107.22 37.40 -41.38
C HIS A 11 105.77 37.82 -41.04
N ASN A 12 105.44 39.13 -41.03
CA ASN A 12 104.12 39.61 -40.57
C ASN A 12 103.00 39.64 -41.64
N LEU A 13 103.34 39.66 -42.94
CA LEU A 13 102.33 39.84 -44.01
C LEU A 13 101.55 38.55 -44.33
N ALA A 14 102.22 37.39 -44.27
CA ALA A 14 101.59 36.10 -44.52
C ALA A 14 100.63 35.69 -43.38
N ASP A 15 100.93 36.08 -42.14
CA ASP A 15 100.06 35.86 -41.00
C ASP A 15 98.81 36.74 -41.04
N PHE A 16 98.93 37.99 -41.50
CA PHE A 16 97.78 38.88 -41.65
C PHE A 16 96.77 38.37 -42.69
N GLY A 17 97.25 37.86 -43.84
CA GLY A 17 96.40 37.23 -44.86
C GLY A 17 95.61 36.03 -44.32
N ARG A 18 96.30 35.12 -43.60
CA ARG A 18 95.65 33.98 -42.94
C ARG A 18 94.62 34.40 -41.90
N VAL A 19 94.88 35.46 -41.14
CA VAL A 19 93.94 36.00 -40.16
C VAL A 19 92.68 36.55 -40.84
N THR A 20 92.80 37.25 -41.97
CA THR A 20 91.63 37.76 -42.70
C THR A 20 90.79 36.66 -43.34
N GLU A 21 91.42 35.60 -43.86
CA GLU A 21 90.73 34.41 -44.36
C GLU A 21 89.99 33.66 -43.25
N TRP A 22 90.60 33.55 -42.06
CA TRP A 22 89.93 32.98 -40.90
C TRP A 22 88.74 33.82 -40.44
N GLN A 23 88.89 35.15 -40.38
CA GLN A 23 87.79 36.05 -40.00
C GLN A 23 86.61 35.96 -40.96
N THR A 24 86.87 35.94 -42.27
CA THR A 24 85.82 35.77 -43.29
C THR A 24 85.13 34.41 -43.19
N LYS A 25 85.89 33.34 -42.91
CA LYS A 25 85.34 32.00 -42.66
C LYS A 25 84.49 31.94 -41.40
N CYS A 26 84.93 32.56 -40.30
CA CYS A 26 84.15 32.67 -39.07
C CYS A 26 82.82 33.40 -39.33
N ALA A 27 82.87 34.56 -40.00
CA ALA A 27 81.66 35.32 -40.34
C ALA A 27 80.71 34.54 -41.28
N ALA A 28 81.24 33.72 -42.19
CA ALA A 28 80.41 32.86 -43.04
C ALA A 28 79.72 31.74 -42.24
N LEU A 29 80.46 31.11 -41.32
CA LEU A 29 79.91 30.09 -40.43
C LEU A 29 78.87 30.66 -39.46
N GLU A 30 79.09 31.86 -38.91
CA GLU A 30 78.11 32.55 -38.07
C GLU A 30 76.80 32.80 -38.81
N ARG A 31 76.88 33.30 -40.06
CA ARG A 31 75.67 33.47 -40.90
C ARG A 31 74.97 32.15 -41.16
N GLU A 32 75.69 31.06 -41.40
CA GLU A 32 75.10 29.73 -41.61
C GLU A 32 74.43 29.19 -40.34
N LEU A 33 75.03 29.46 -39.19
CA LEU A 33 74.51 29.07 -37.89
C LEU A 33 73.23 29.86 -37.58
N ASP A 34 73.18 31.14 -37.91
CA ASP A 34 71.98 31.97 -37.80
C ASP A 34 70.88 31.56 -38.79
N ARG A 35 71.24 31.19 -40.03
CA ARG A 35 70.30 30.59 -41.00
C ARG A 35 69.72 29.28 -40.46
N SER A 36 70.56 28.41 -39.92
CA SER A 36 70.13 27.14 -39.33
C SER A 36 69.23 27.34 -38.11
N ARG A 37 69.57 28.32 -37.25
CA ARG A 37 68.76 28.70 -36.08
C ARG A 37 67.40 29.24 -36.48
N THR A 38 67.34 30.15 -37.45
CA THR A 38 66.07 30.73 -37.94
C THR A 38 65.21 29.69 -38.66
N GLN A 39 65.80 28.76 -39.41
CA GLN A 39 65.08 27.65 -40.02
C GLN A 39 64.53 26.69 -38.96
N LYS A 40 65.33 26.35 -37.94
CA LYS A 40 64.90 25.53 -36.82
C LYS A 40 63.76 26.22 -36.03
N GLN A 41 63.89 27.51 -35.77
CA GLN A 41 62.84 28.28 -35.08
C GLN A 41 61.53 28.31 -35.87
N LYS A 42 61.58 28.45 -37.20
CA LYS A 42 60.38 28.39 -38.06
C LYS A 42 59.74 27.00 -38.12
N ALA A 43 60.55 25.94 -38.05
CA ALA A 43 60.06 24.56 -38.00
C ALA A 43 59.49 24.20 -36.61
N GLU A 44 60.05 24.75 -35.54
CA GLU A 44 59.61 24.56 -34.16
C GLU A 44 58.43 25.46 -33.76
N THR A 45 58.13 26.51 -34.52
CA THR A 45 56.88 27.25 -34.41
C THR A 45 55.86 26.66 -35.40
N PRO A 46 55.11 25.60 -35.05
CA PRO A 46 53.95 25.24 -35.84
C PRO A 46 53.03 26.45 -35.87
N LYS A 47 52.65 26.88 -37.07
CA LYS A 47 51.62 27.90 -37.26
C LYS A 47 50.35 27.33 -36.60
N PRO A 48 49.81 27.93 -35.53
CA PRO A 48 48.60 27.39 -34.93
C PRO A 48 47.49 27.57 -35.95
N ASP A 49 47.00 26.47 -36.51
CA ASP A 49 45.80 26.46 -37.33
C ASP A 49 44.61 26.76 -36.41
N ALA A 50 44.40 28.06 -36.14
CA ALA A 50 43.33 28.55 -35.27
C ALA A 50 41.92 28.09 -35.73
N PHE A 51 41.80 27.66 -36.99
CA PHE A 51 40.60 27.09 -37.57
C PHE A 51 40.28 25.70 -37.01
N THR A 52 41.27 24.79 -36.90
CA THR A 52 41.04 23.44 -36.38
C THR A 52 40.82 23.44 -34.87
N ALA A 53 41.54 24.29 -34.13
CA ALA A 53 41.34 24.46 -32.69
C ALA A 53 39.92 24.96 -32.34
N GLY A 54 39.36 25.87 -33.13
CA GLY A 54 37.99 26.36 -32.94
C GLY A 54 36.91 25.32 -33.21
N GLU A 55 37.10 24.47 -34.24
CA GLU A 55 36.20 23.35 -34.53
C GLU A 55 36.26 22.26 -33.44
N GLU A 56 37.46 21.92 -32.97
CA GLU A 56 37.66 21.00 -31.85
C GLU A 56 37.00 21.51 -30.57
N ASP A 57 37.15 22.80 -30.23
CA ASP A 57 36.48 23.41 -29.08
C ASP A 57 34.94 23.39 -29.23
N SER A 58 34.42 23.63 -30.44
CA SER A 58 32.98 23.61 -30.70
C SER A 58 32.38 22.20 -30.57
N THR A 59 33.09 21.19 -31.07
CA THR A 59 32.69 19.78 -30.98
C THR A 59 32.81 19.27 -29.55
N ALA A 60 33.87 19.64 -28.83
CA ALA A 60 34.03 19.34 -27.41
C ALA A 60 32.87 19.90 -26.56
N ARG A 61 32.47 21.17 -26.80
CA ARG A 61 31.31 21.78 -26.12
C ARG A 61 30.01 21.06 -26.44
N ARG A 62 29.79 20.68 -27.70
CA ARG A 62 28.60 19.91 -28.11
C ARG A 62 28.55 18.55 -27.42
N LEU A 63 29.66 17.82 -27.42
CA LEU A 63 29.76 16.52 -26.74
C LEU A 63 29.57 16.67 -25.22
N GLN A 64 30.11 17.73 -24.62
CA GLN A 64 29.90 18.02 -23.20
C GLN A 64 28.41 18.28 -22.90
N PHE A 65 27.70 19.02 -23.75
CA PHE A 65 26.27 19.22 -23.60
C PHE A 65 25.48 17.91 -23.71
N GLU A 66 25.78 17.08 -24.72
CA GLU A 66 25.15 15.77 -24.88
C GLU A 66 25.45 14.83 -23.69
N LEU A 67 26.68 14.84 -23.16
CA LEU A 67 27.03 14.06 -21.96
C LEU A 67 26.21 14.51 -20.74
N VAL A 68 26.08 15.82 -20.52
CA VAL A 68 25.26 16.34 -19.42
C VAL A 68 23.80 15.93 -19.62
N ARG A 69 23.25 16.09 -20.83
CA ARG A 69 21.89 15.68 -21.15
C ARG A 69 21.67 14.18 -20.89
N LEU A 70 22.52 13.32 -21.45
CA LEU A 70 22.42 11.87 -21.25
C LEU A 70 22.55 11.49 -19.78
N ASN A 71 23.42 12.15 -19.02
CA ASN A 71 23.57 11.91 -17.59
C ASN A 71 22.31 12.32 -16.80
N THR A 72 21.64 13.42 -17.18
CA THR A 72 20.35 13.82 -16.58
C THR A 72 19.22 12.86 -16.93
N GLU A 73 19.15 12.40 -18.18
CA GLU A 73 18.18 11.38 -18.59
C GLU A 73 18.41 10.06 -17.84
N LEU A 74 19.68 9.67 -17.66
CA LEU A 74 20.07 8.47 -16.91
C LEU A 74 19.72 8.60 -15.43
N ALA A 75 19.97 9.74 -14.80
CA ALA A 75 19.53 9.99 -13.41
C ALA A 75 18.01 9.88 -13.28
N LYS A 76 17.26 10.47 -14.21
CA LYS A 76 15.79 10.40 -14.25
C LYS A 76 15.29 8.97 -14.38
N THR A 77 15.87 8.16 -15.26
CA THR A 77 15.44 6.75 -15.42
C THR A 77 15.78 5.91 -14.20
N ARG A 78 16.92 6.16 -13.54
CA ARG A 78 17.26 5.53 -12.26
C ARG A 78 16.25 5.86 -11.16
N ASP A 79 15.87 7.12 -11.02
CA ASP A 79 14.88 7.53 -10.02
C ASP A 79 13.51 6.88 -10.30
N GLN A 80 13.10 6.83 -11.58
CA GLN A 80 11.88 6.14 -11.99
C GLN A 80 11.92 4.65 -11.68
N LEU A 81 13.05 3.99 -11.94
CA LEU A 81 13.23 2.57 -11.61
C LEU A 81 13.02 2.33 -10.12
N VAL A 82 13.69 3.10 -9.26
CA VAL A 82 13.57 2.98 -7.79
C VAL A 82 12.13 3.19 -7.32
N VAL A 83 11.41 4.18 -7.89
CA VAL A 83 9.99 4.41 -7.58
C VAL A 83 9.14 3.21 -8.00
N THR A 84 9.37 2.65 -9.19
CA THR A 84 8.62 1.49 -9.68
C THR A 84 8.90 0.22 -8.87
N GLU A 85 10.14 0.01 -8.43
CA GLU A 85 10.51 -1.10 -7.55
C GLU A 85 9.78 -1.00 -6.21
N ARG A 86 9.76 0.18 -5.59
CA ARG A 86 9.01 0.41 -4.33
C ARG A 86 7.52 0.14 -4.49
N ARG A 87 6.93 0.59 -5.60
CA ARG A 87 5.51 0.32 -5.92
C ARG A 87 5.25 -1.16 -6.12
N LEU A 88 6.17 -1.88 -6.77
CA LEU A 88 6.09 -3.32 -6.93
C LEU A 88 6.13 -4.04 -5.57
N ASP A 89 7.05 -3.65 -4.68
CA ASP A 89 7.16 -4.22 -3.33
C ASP A 89 5.92 -3.94 -2.47
N GLN A 90 5.31 -2.76 -2.60
CA GLN A 90 4.03 -2.44 -1.98
C GLN A 90 2.90 -3.35 -2.53
N ALA A 91 2.79 -3.48 -3.85
CA ALA A 91 1.78 -4.32 -4.49
C ALA A 91 1.93 -5.81 -4.11
N LEU A 92 3.16 -6.31 -4.03
CA LEU A 92 3.43 -7.69 -3.60
C LEU A 92 3.01 -7.92 -2.13
N ARG A 93 3.30 -6.97 -1.24
CA ARG A 93 2.85 -7.01 0.16
C ARG A 93 1.33 -6.98 0.29
N ALA A 94 0.67 -6.09 -0.45
CA ALA A 94 -0.79 -5.99 -0.46
C ALA A 94 -1.43 -7.29 -0.97
N ARG A 95 -0.89 -7.86 -2.07
CA ARG A 95 -1.35 -9.14 -2.61
C ARG A 95 -1.22 -10.29 -1.61
N ALA A 96 -0.07 -10.40 -0.93
CA ALA A 96 0.15 -11.43 0.09
C ALA A 96 -0.86 -11.32 1.24
N ARG A 97 -1.10 -10.10 1.74
CA ARG A 97 -2.09 -9.84 2.79
C ARG A 97 -3.51 -10.15 2.34
N TYR A 98 -3.89 -9.73 1.14
CA TYR A 98 -5.22 -10.05 0.60
C TYR A 98 -5.45 -11.56 0.51
N LYS A 99 -4.44 -12.31 0.05
CA LYS A 99 -4.51 -13.78 0.01
C LYS A 99 -4.72 -14.39 1.40
N GLU A 100 -4.03 -13.86 2.41
CA GLU A 100 -4.19 -14.31 3.80
C GLU A 100 -5.58 -14.00 4.35
N LEU A 101 -6.04 -12.74 4.20
CA LEU A 101 -7.36 -12.31 4.66
C LEU A 101 -8.48 -13.10 3.97
N TRP A 102 -8.39 -13.27 2.66
CA TRP A 102 -9.37 -14.05 1.91
C TRP A 102 -9.37 -15.52 2.35
N GLY A 103 -8.19 -16.10 2.62
CA GLY A 103 -8.08 -17.45 3.17
C GLY A 103 -8.74 -17.58 4.55
N ARG A 104 -8.52 -16.62 5.45
CA ARG A 104 -9.16 -16.60 6.78
C ARG A 104 -10.69 -16.47 6.66
N ALA A 105 -11.17 -15.57 5.81
CA ALA A 105 -12.60 -15.40 5.58
C ALA A 105 -13.25 -16.67 5.03
N LEU A 106 -12.58 -17.35 4.09
CA LEU A 106 -13.07 -18.61 3.52
C LEU A 106 -13.17 -19.72 4.57
N ASN A 107 -12.16 -19.83 5.44
CA ASN A 107 -12.16 -20.78 6.55
C ASN A 107 -13.29 -20.50 7.55
N GLU A 108 -13.54 -19.22 7.85
CA GLU A 108 -14.61 -18.82 8.76
C GLU A 108 -15.99 -19.15 8.18
N VAL A 109 -16.20 -18.90 6.87
CA VAL A 109 -17.43 -19.31 6.18
C VAL A 109 -17.61 -20.84 6.23
N ALA A 110 -16.55 -21.61 6.03
CA ALA A 110 -16.61 -23.07 6.14
C ALA A 110 -16.97 -23.53 7.56
N ARG A 111 -16.37 -22.91 8.59
CA ARG A 111 -16.66 -23.18 10.01
C ARG A 111 -18.12 -22.88 10.33
N LEU A 112 -18.62 -21.70 9.95
CA LEU A 112 -20.01 -21.30 10.20
C LEU A 112 -21.00 -22.22 9.50
N LYS A 113 -20.71 -22.65 8.26
CA LYS A 113 -21.53 -23.63 7.56
C LYS A 113 -21.58 -24.96 8.30
N GLN A 114 -20.43 -25.48 8.75
CA GLN A 114 -20.36 -26.72 9.51
C GLN A 114 -21.14 -26.62 10.83
N GLU A 115 -21.05 -25.50 11.53
CA GLU A 115 -21.78 -25.26 12.78
C GLU A 115 -23.29 -25.18 12.55
N ALA A 116 -23.73 -24.51 11.48
CA ALA A 116 -25.14 -24.47 11.10
C ALA A 116 -25.68 -25.87 10.75
N GLU A 117 -24.92 -26.67 10.01
CA GLU A 117 -25.27 -28.08 9.73
C GLU A 117 -25.33 -28.93 11.00
N ALA A 118 -24.37 -28.76 11.92
CA ALA A 118 -24.36 -29.49 13.18
C ALA A 118 -25.57 -29.13 14.06
N ASN A 119 -25.91 -27.84 14.15
CA ASN A 119 -27.03 -27.36 14.93
C ASN A 119 -28.38 -27.85 14.37
N THR A 120 -28.55 -27.83 13.05
CA THR A 120 -29.75 -28.36 12.38
C THR A 120 -29.89 -29.87 12.60
N ARG A 121 -28.80 -30.65 12.47
CA ARG A 121 -28.80 -32.09 12.81
C ARG A 121 -29.16 -32.33 14.27
N GLN A 122 -28.61 -31.56 15.21
CA GLN A 122 -28.91 -31.72 16.63
C GLN A 122 -30.37 -31.36 16.95
N ALA A 123 -30.90 -30.31 16.34
CA ALA A 123 -32.32 -29.94 16.48
C ALA A 123 -33.24 -31.04 15.94
N LEU A 124 -32.91 -31.63 14.78
CA LEU A 124 -33.65 -32.76 14.22
C LEU A 124 -33.64 -33.96 15.17
N GLN A 125 -32.47 -34.35 15.68
CA GLN A 125 -32.34 -35.47 16.63
C GLN A 125 -33.17 -35.27 17.90
N ARG A 126 -33.23 -34.04 18.44
CA ARG A 126 -34.10 -33.73 19.59
C ARG A 126 -35.57 -33.94 19.25
N ARG A 127 -36.02 -33.47 18.09
CA ARG A 127 -37.41 -33.67 17.62
C ARG A 127 -37.72 -35.13 17.38
N GLU A 128 -36.80 -35.89 16.78
CA GLU A 128 -36.94 -37.33 16.59
C GLU A 128 -37.06 -38.07 17.94
N ALA A 129 -36.23 -37.71 18.92
CA ALA A 129 -36.30 -38.29 20.27
C ALA A 129 -37.60 -37.93 21.01
N GLU A 130 -38.11 -36.70 20.87
CA GLU A 130 -39.41 -36.29 21.40
C GLU A 130 -40.54 -37.13 20.78
N VAL A 131 -40.55 -37.27 19.46
CA VAL A 131 -41.55 -38.09 18.74
C VAL A 131 -41.48 -39.55 19.18
N GLU A 132 -40.27 -40.11 19.30
CA GLU A 132 -40.09 -41.50 19.71
C GLU A 132 -40.53 -41.72 21.17
N SER A 133 -40.31 -40.73 22.06
CA SER A 133 -40.83 -40.76 23.42
C SER A 133 -42.37 -40.79 23.44
N TRP A 134 -43.02 -39.96 22.62
CA TRP A 134 -44.49 -39.98 22.49
C TRP A 134 -45.00 -41.30 21.93
N ARG A 135 -44.36 -41.86 20.91
CA ARG A 135 -44.68 -43.19 20.38
C ARG A 135 -44.62 -44.26 21.47
N GLN A 136 -43.53 -44.31 22.24
CA GLN A 136 -43.39 -45.28 23.32
C GLN A 136 -44.47 -45.13 24.42
N ARG A 137 -44.84 -43.89 24.77
CA ARG A 137 -45.94 -43.64 25.74
C ARG A 137 -47.28 -44.13 25.19
N PHE A 138 -47.54 -43.87 23.92
CA PHE A 138 -48.76 -44.31 23.25
C PHE A 138 -48.85 -45.84 23.19
N LEU A 139 -47.78 -46.53 22.75
CA LEU A 139 -47.74 -48.00 22.75
C LEU A 139 -47.97 -48.58 24.15
N ARG A 140 -47.33 -48.04 25.20
CA ARG A 140 -47.57 -48.50 26.58
C ARG A 140 -49.01 -48.31 27.05
N GLN A 141 -49.67 -47.25 26.60
CA GLN A 141 -51.08 -47.00 26.93
C GLN A 141 -51.99 -48.02 26.22
N ASP A 142 -51.75 -48.31 24.95
CA ASP A 142 -52.48 -49.32 24.18
C ASP A 142 -52.27 -50.73 24.77
N ASP A 143 -51.04 -51.08 25.14
CA ASP A 143 -50.73 -52.35 25.80
C ASP A 143 -51.43 -52.44 27.16
N GLY A 144 -51.49 -51.35 27.94
CA GLY A 144 -52.22 -51.29 29.21
C GLY A 144 -53.72 -51.52 29.07
N VAL A 145 -54.35 -50.95 28.03
CA VAL A 145 -55.77 -51.15 27.73
C VAL A 145 -56.03 -52.58 27.25
N ASN A 146 -55.17 -53.14 26.40
CA ASN A 146 -55.29 -54.50 25.91
C ASN A 146 -55.05 -55.55 27.01
N THR A 147 -54.11 -55.29 27.93
CA THR A 147 -53.85 -56.17 29.07
C THR A 147 -54.99 -56.09 30.11
N ALA A 148 -55.57 -54.91 30.33
CA ALA A 148 -56.75 -54.74 31.17
C ALA A 148 -58.00 -55.41 30.57
N HIS A 149 -58.18 -55.35 29.24
CA HIS A 149 -59.27 -56.07 28.55
C HIS A 149 -59.05 -57.59 28.52
N ALA A 150 -57.82 -58.08 28.35
CA ALA A 150 -57.49 -59.50 28.40
C ALA A 150 -57.66 -60.10 29.82
N SER A 151 -57.41 -59.30 30.87
CA SER A 151 -57.63 -59.71 32.26
C SER A 151 -59.10 -59.65 32.69
N ALA A 152 -59.95 -58.96 31.93
CA ALA A 152 -61.39 -58.82 32.19
C ALA A 152 -62.26 -59.89 31.50
N SER A 153 -61.67 -60.91 30.85
CA SER A 153 -62.43 -62.03 30.29
C SER A 153 -62.76 -63.14 31.31
N ALA A 154 -62.51 -62.90 32.61
CA ALA A 154 -63.00 -63.74 33.70
C ALA A 154 -64.18 -63.05 34.42
N ALA A 155 -65.38 -63.20 33.83
CA ALA A 155 -66.72 -62.98 34.40
C ALA A 155 -67.28 -61.53 34.49
N PRO A 156 -68.63 -61.38 34.43
CA PRO A 156 -69.29 -60.19 33.93
C PRO A 156 -69.83 -59.28 35.05
N GLN A 157 -69.83 -57.95 34.84
CA GLN A 157 -70.99 -57.06 35.00
C GLN A 157 -70.62 -55.59 34.73
N ARG A 158 -71.50 -54.93 33.97
CA ARG A 158 -71.55 -53.47 33.74
C ARG A 158 -72.01 -52.75 35.01
N PRO A 159 -71.62 -51.48 35.24
CA PRO A 159 -72.43 -50.38 34.71
C PRO A 159 -71.61 -49.24 34.06
N PRO A 160 -72.26 -48.32 33.32
CA PRO A 160 -71.60 -47.28 32.54
C PRO A 160 -71.46 -45.99 33.35
N SER A 161 -70.25 -45.46 33.50
CA SER A 161 -69.97 -44.05 33.87
C SER A 161 -68.46 -43.84 33.94
N GLY A 162 -67.86 -43.35 32.86
CA GLY A 162 -66.40 -43.19 32.76
C GLY A 162 -65.97 -41.97 31.97
N GLU A 163 -66.72 -40.86 32.03
CA GLU A 163 -66.39 -39.62 31.31
C GLU A 163 -65.84 -38.48 32.22
N VAL A 164 -65.62 -38.75 33.52
CA VAL A 164 -65.26 -37.68 34.48
C VAL A 164 -63.74 -37.41 34.54
N GLY A 165 -62.90 -38.29 34.00
CA GLY A 165 -61.43 -38.12 34.02
C GLY A 165 -60.88 -37.14 32.97
N GLN A 166 -61.42 -37.14 31.76
CA GLN A 166 -60.96 -36.27 30.67
C GLN A 166 -61.45 -34.83 30.83
N SER A 167 -62.66 -34.62 31.36
CA SER A 167 -63.21 -33.28 31.62
C SER A 167 -62.39 -32.50 32.64
N CYS A 168 -61.83 -33.17 33.65
CA CYS A 168 -60.98 -32.53 34.65
C CYS A 168 -59.62 -32.11 34.04
N SER A 169 -58.99 -32.97 33.22
CA SER A 169 -57.74 -32.64 32.52
C SER A 169 -57.94 -31.54 31.46
N LEU A 170 -59.02 -31.58 30.68
CA LEU A 170 -59.35 -30.55 29.70
C LEU A 170 -59.72 -29.22 30.36
N SER A 171 -60.46 -29.23 31.48
CA SER A 171 -60.78 -28.01 32.24
C SER A 171 -59.52 -27.38 32.86
N GLN A 172 -58.59 -28.20 33.36
CA GLN A 172 -57.27 -27.75 33.84
C GLN A 172 -56.46 -27.13 32.69
N LEU A 173 -56.36 -27.80 31.55
CA LEU A 173 -55.69 -27.25 30.36
C LEU A 173 -56.34 -25.95 29.88
N ARG A 174 -57.67 -25.85 29.90
CA ARG A 174 -58.40 -24.64 29.52
C ARG A 174 -58.12 -23.48 30.48
N SER A 175 -58.08 -23.75 31.78
CA SER A 175 -57.74 -22.75 32.80
C SER A 175 -56.27 -22.30 32.73
N GLU A 176 -55.35 -23.21 32.39
CA GLU A 176 -53.93 -22.88 32.18
C GLU A 176 -53.75 -22.01 30.93
N LEU A 177 -54.50 -22.28 29.87
CA LEU A 177 -54.50 -21.51 28.62
C LEU A 177 -55.04 -20.10 28.85
N GLU A 178 -56.14 -19.97 29.61
CA GLU A 178 -56.71 -18.67 29.99
C GLU A 178 -55.77 -17.87 30.90
N ARG A 179 -55.04 -18.55 31.81
CA ARG A 179 -53.99 -17.93 32.63
C ARG A 179 -52.80 -17.44 31.79
N LEU A 180 -52.35 -18.22 30.82
CA LEU A 180 -51.26 -17.85 29.90
C LEU A 180 -51.68 -16.73 28.94
N GLN A 181 -52.93 -16.74 28.47
CA GLN A 181 -53.49 -15.70 27.63
C GLN A 181 -53.67 -14.38 28.41
N ALA A 182 -54.00 -14.43 29.70
CA ALA A 182 -54.02 -13.26 30.58
C ALA A 182 -52.61 -12.69 30.86
N LEU A 183 -51.59 -13.55 30.92
CA LEU A 183 -50.19 -13.13 31.00
C LEU A 183 -49.68 -12.55 29.68
N GLN A 184 -50.14 -13.05 28.53
CA GLN A 184 -49.86 -12.45 27.23
C GLN A 184 -50.59 -11.11 27.06
N SER A 185 -51.86 -11.01 27.42
CA SER A 185 -52.63 -9.75 27.32
C SER A 185 -52.10 -8.64 28.24
N ASN A 186 -51.44 -8.98 29.37
CA ASN A 186 -50.70 -8.01 30.19
C ASN A 186 -49.31 -7.66 29.62
N ARG A 187 -48.69 -8.54 28.81
CA ARG A 187 -47.46 -8.22 28.07
C ARG A 187 -47.73 -7.41 26.81
N ASP A 188 -48.86 -7.61 26.15
CA ASP A 188 -49.21 -6.93 24.90
C ASP A 188 -49.67 -5.47 25.10
N GLY A 189 -49.85 -5.03 26.35
CA GLY A 189 -49.96 -3.61 26.72
C GLY A 189 -48.60 -2.89 26.87
N GLU A 190 -47.48 -3.63 26.84
CA GLU A 190 -46.11 -3.12 27.02
C GLU A 190 -45.14 -3.71 25.98
N VAL A 191 -45.60 -4.00 24.76
CA VAL A 191 -44.70 -4.41 23.65
C VAL A 191 -45.17 -3.82 22.32
N THR A 192 -45.00 -2.49 22.19
CA THR A 192 -44.68 -1.85 20.90
C THR A 192 -43.54 -0.86 21.11
N ALA A 193 -42.40 -1.38 21.52
CA ALA A 193 -41.11 -0.75 21.27
C ALA A 193 -40.11 -1.88 21.03
N GLY A 194 -39.56 -1.93 19.82
CA GLY A 194 -38.41 -2.78 19.51
C GLY A 194 -37.19 -2.38 20.37
N PRO A 195 -35.99 -2.92 20.09
CA PRO A 195 -34.77 -2.48 20.76
C PRO A 195 -34.50 -1.01 20.43
N SER A 196 -35.14 -0.12 21.17
CA SER A 196 -34.90 1.30 21.17
C SER A 196 -33.58 1.47 21.90
N ASN A 197 -32.52 1.65 21.12
CA ASN A 197 -31.28 2.23 21.60
C ASN A 197 -31.65 3.43 22.47
N GLN A 198 -31.41 3.31 23.77
CA GLN A 198 -31.44 4.41 24.72
C GLN A 198 -30.36 5.43 24.29
N THR A 199 -30.70 6.25 23.32
CA THR A 199 -30.10 7.56 23.13
C THR A 199 -30.97 8.52 23.90
N GLY A 200 -30.79 8.49 25.22
CA GLY A 200 -31.28 9.56 26.07
C GLY A 200 -30.68 10.85 25.57
N ARG A 201 -31.49 11.66 24.86
CA ARG A 201 -31.29 13.07 24.52
C ARG A 201 -29.81 13.50 24.53
N LEU A 202 -29.00 12.86 23.69
CA LEU A 202 -27.62 13.22 23.50
C LEU A 202 -27.64 14.46 22.61
N GLN A 203 -27.14 15.57 23.16
CA GLN A 203 -26.94 16.84 22.44
C GLN A 203 -26.43 16.56 21.02
N PRO A 204 -26.92 17.25 19.97
CA PRO A 204 -26.47 17.01 18.58
C PRO A 204 -24.93 17.05 18.44
N ASN A 205 -24.26 17.83 19.28
CA ASN A 205 -22.80 17.86 19.37
C ASN A 205 -22.16 16.54 19.84
N SER A 206 -22.79 15.81 20.76
CA SER A 206 -22.24 14.55 21.29
C SER A 206 -22.35 13.38 20.30
N VAL A 207 -23.41 13.36 19.47
CA VAL A 207 -23.55 12.38 18.37
C VAL A 207 -22.49 12.63 17.30
N ASN A 208 -22.28 13.90 16.93
CA ASN A 208 -21.25 14.30 15.97
C ASN A 208 -19.84 13.98 16.48
N GLN A 209 -19.59 14.13 17.79
CA GLN A 209 -18.29 13.84 18.41
C GLN A 209 -18.00 12.33 18.45
N THR A 210 -18.99 11.49 18.73
CA THR A 210 -18.88 10.03 18.65
C THR A 210 -18.71 9.53 17.20
N GLN A 211 -19.36 10.18 16.24
CA GLN A 211 -19.17 9.88 14.82
C GLN A 211 -17.77 10.28 14.34
N LEU A 212 -17.29 11.46 14.75
CA LEU A 212 -15.95 11.94 14.45
C LEU A 212 -14.87 11.01 15.01
N ALA A 213 -15.02 10.56 16.26
CA ALA A 213 -14.09 9.62 16.88
C ALA A 213 -14.00 8.31 16.10
N ARG A 214 -15.14 7.76 15.65
CA ARG A 214 -15.18 6.57 14.81
C ARG A 214 -14.50 6.76 13.46
N LEU A 215 -14.76 7.87 12.78
CA LEU A 215 -14.12 8.16 11.49
C LEU A 215 -12.59 8.33 11.60
N LEU A 216 -12.11 8.94 12.69
CA LEU A 216 -10.67 9.06 12.96
C LEU A 216 -10.02 7.71 13.25
N GLU A 217 -10.70 6.86 14.03
CA GLU A 217 -10.25 5.49 14.31
C GLU A 217 -10.22 4.64 13.04
N GLU A 218 -11.28 4.68 12.23
CA GLU A 218 -11.36 3.97 10.95
C GLU A 218 -10.27 4.42 9.98
N ARG A 219 -10.08 5.74 9.80
CA ARG A 219 -8.99 6.30 9.00
C ARG A 219 -7.62 5.82 9.48
N GLY A 220 -7.39 5.87 10.80
CA GLY A 220 -6.15 5.42 11.42
C GLY A 220 -5.91 3.93 11.19
N ALA A 221 -6.94 3.09 11.35
CA ALA A 221 -6.87 1.66 11.12
C ALA A 221 -6.58 1.32 9.64
N LEU A 222 -7.22 2.03 8.71
CA LEU A 222 -7.02 1.85 7.27
C LEU A 222 -5.60 2.21 6.83
N LEU A 223 -5.06 3.34 7.29
CA LEU A 223 -3.68 3.73 6.99
C LEU A 223 -2.66 2.81 7.69
N THR A 224 -2.91 2.43 8.95
CA THR A 224 -2.04 1.50 9.69
C THR A 224 -2.03 0.10 9.05
N SER A 225 -3.11 -0.28 8.36
CA SER A 225 -3.18 -1.56 7.63
C SER A 225 -2.12 -1.65 6.51
N GLY A 226 -1.66 -0.51 6.00
CA GLY A 226 -0.74 -0.39 4.86
C GLY A 226 -1.33 -0.88 3.54
N VAL A 227 -2.64 -1.08 3.47
CA VAL A 227 -3.39 -1.40 2.25
C VAL A 227 -3.84 -0.12 1.54
N TYR A 228 -4.13 0.92 2.32
CA TYR A 228 -4.58 2.20 1.83
C TYR A 228 -3.50 3.27 2.05
N GLU A 229 -3.33 4.12 1.05
CA GLU A 229 -2.43 5.28 1.08
C GLU A 229 -3.24 6.58 1.28
N GLU A 230 -2.56 7.67 1.64
CA GLU A 230 -3.20 8.97 1.91
C GLU A 230 -3.96 9.52 0.69
N ASP A 231 -3.56 9.14 -0.52
CA ASP A 231 -4.15 9.57 -1.79
C ASP A 231 -5.34 8.70 -2.26
N ASP A 232 -5.69 7.63 -1.53
CA ASP A 232 -6.78 6.75 -1.92
C ASP A 232 -8.15 7.42 -1.74
N GLN A 233 -9.05 7.22 -2.70
CA GLN A 233 -10.40 7.83 -2.72
C GLN A 233 -11.18 7.61 -1.40
N LEU A 234 -11.09 6.40 -0.84
CA LEU A 234 -11.75 6.08 0.43
C LEU A 234 -11.19 6.92 1.61
N ILE A 235 -9.88 7.15 1.64
CA ILE A 235 -9.23 7.97 2.67
C ILE A 235 -9.58 9.45 2.46
N LEU A 236 -9.61 9.92 1.21
CA LEU A 236 -10.00 11.29 0.88
C LEU A 236 -11.45 11.59 1.26
N ASP A 237 -12.36 10.64 1.08
CA ASP A 237 -13.78 10.76 1.47
C ASP A 237 -13.93 10.80 2.99
N LEU A 238 -13.21 9.93 3.72
CA LEU A 238 -13.15 9.99 5.18
C LEU A 238 -12.61 11.35 5.66
N ASP A 239 -11.57 11.87 5.01
CA ASP A 239 -11.00 13.18 5.33
C ASP A 239 -11.96 14.34 5.03
N GLN A 240 -12.75 14.25 3.97
CA GLN A 240 -13.81 15.24 3.70
C GLN A 240 -14.88 15.22 4.78
N GLU A 241 -15.33 14.04 5.19
CA GLU A 241 -16.37 13.89 6.22
C GLU A 241 -15.87 14.32 7.62
N ILE A 242 -14.63 13.99 7.96
CA ILE A 242 -13.94 14.47 9.17
C ILE A 242 -13.85 16.01 9.15
N ARG A 243 -13.45 16.62 8.03
CA ARG A 243 -13.42 18.10 7.87
C ARG A 243 -14.80 18.73 7.99
N ARG A 244 -15.84 18.09 7.44
CA ARG A 244 -17.24 18.53 7.53
C ARG A 244 -17.70 18.55 9.00
N LEU A 245 -17.43 17.49 9.75
CA LEU A 245 -17.83 17.35 11.16
C LEU A 245 -17.00 18.23 12.11
N THR A 246 -15.75 18.52 11.76
CA THR A 246 -14.89 19.44 12.53
C THR A 246 -15.11 20.92 12.20
N GLY A 247 -16.00 21.24 11.24
CA GLY A 247 -16.34 22.61 10.87
C GLY A 247 -15.22 23.36 10.15
N GLN A 248 -14.25 22.65 9.53
CA GLN A 248 -13.16 23.28 8.76
C GLN A 248 -13.58 23.81 7.38
N LEU A 249 -14.89 24.02 7.14
CA LEU A 249 -15.36 24.81 6.02
C LEU A 249 -15.13 26.29 6.36
N LYS A 250 -13.91 26.79 6.13
CA LYS A 250 -13.70 28.24 6.04
C LYS A 250 -14.49 28.71 4.81
N PRO A 251 -15.55 29.53 4.95
CA PRO A 251 -16.24 30.05 3.78
C PRO A 251 -15.23 30.87 2.95
N PRO A 252 -15.33 30.86 1.61
CA PRO A 252 -14.54 31.75 0.78
C PRO A 252 -14.83 33.18 1.24
N SER A 253 -13.79 33.85 1.74
CA SER A 253 -13.84 35.29 2.01
C SER A 253 -14.29 35.99 0.72
N PRO A 254 -15.31 36.88 0.79
CA PRO A 254 -15.80 37.57 -0.40
C PRO A 254 -14.67 38.42 -1.02
N PRO A 255 -14.75 38.69 -2.33
CA PRO A 255 -13.76 39.54 -2.99
C PRO A 255 -13.77 40.92 -2.31
N ILE A 256 -12.59 41.34 -1.88
CA ILE A 256 -12.36 42.70 -1.42
C ILE A 256 -12.53 43.60 -2.66
N THR A 257 -13.70 44.21 -2.78
CA THR A 257 -13.93 45.33 -3.69
C THR A 257 -13.74 46.62 -2.89
N ALA A 258 -12.58 47.25 -3.06
CA ALA A 258 -12.34 48.70 -3.11
C ALA A 258 -10.83 48.94 -3.05
#